data_AF-A0A970XWU3-F1
#
_entry.id   AF-A0A970XWU3-F1
#
_cell.length_a   1.000
_cell.length_b   1.000
_cell.length_c   1.000
_cell.angle_alpha   90.00
_cell.angle_beta   90.00
_cell.angle_gamma   90.00
#
_symmetry.space_group_name_H-M   'P 1'
#
loop_
_entity.id
_entity.type
_entity.pdbx_description
1 polymer ?
#
loop_
_entity_poly.entity_id
_entity_poly.type
_entity_poly.pdbx_seq_one_letter_code
_entity_poly.pdbx_strand_id
1 'polypeptide(L)'
;MVRVSFTDDGPGISRENLKQLFDPFFTTKEVGKGTGLGLSICHGIILQHRGNIYAESELGKGATFIVELPINPPEETDEENNE
;
A
#
# COMPACT_ATOMS: atom_id res chain seq x y z
N MET A 1 -13.21 -5.91 -10.50
CA MET A 1 -11.94 -5.61 -9.79
C MET A 1 -11.17 -6.90 -9.64
N VAL A 2 -9.84 -6.84 -9.71
CA VAL A 2 -8.93 -7.93 -9.34
C VAL A 2 -8.41 -7.63 -7.95
N ARG A 3 -8.44 -8.61 -7.05
CA ARG A 3 -7.86 -8.54 -5.71
C ARG A 3 -6.71 -9.51 -5.59
N VAL A 4 -5.58 -9.05 -5.06
CA VAL A 4 -4.43 -9.89 -4.71
C VAL A 4 -4.09 -9.65 -3.24
N SER A 5 -3.89 -10.74 -2.49
CA SER A 5 -3.57 -10.68 -1.06
C SER A 5 -2.23 -11.37 -0.80
N PHE A 6 -1.38 -10.69 -0.03
CA PHE A 6 -0.09 -11.18 0.42
C PHE A 6 -0.16 -11.36 1.93
N THR A 7 -0.17 -12.61 2.39
CA THR A 7 -0.27 -12.96 3.82
C THR A 7 1.02 -13.58 4.30
N ASP A 8 1.48 -13.12 5.46
CA ASP A 8 2.57 -13.72 6.22
C ASP A 8 2.10 -14.23 7.58
N ASP A 9 2.95 -15.01 8.24
CA ASP A 9 2.79 -15.54 9.60
C ASP A 9 3.73 -14.86 10.60
N GLY A 10 4.16 -13.64 10.30
CA GLY A 10 5.10 -12.87 11.11
C GLY A 10 4.50 -12.29 12.41
N PRO A 11 5.21 -11.35 13.06
CA PRO A 11 4.77 -10.79 14.34
C PRO A 11 3.54 -9.86 14.22
N GLY A 12 3.10 -9.52 13.02
CA GLY A 12 2.06 -8.55 12.77
C GLY A 12 2.49 -7.09 13.00
N ILE A 13 1.55 -6.17 12.84
CA ILE A 13 1.73 -4.71 12.85
C ILE A 13 0.79 -4.12 13.90
N SER A 14 1.30 -3.22 14.75
CA SER A 14 0.47 -2.53 15.73
C SER A 14 -0.53 -1.58 15.06
N ARG A 15 -1.67 -1.34 15.73
CA ARG A 15 -2.69 -0.39 15.23
C ARG A 15 -2.17 1.03 15.03
N GLU A 16 -1.16 1.44 15.79
CA GLU A 16 -0.51 2.74 15.65
C GLU A 16 0.32 2.80 14.37
N ASN A 17 1.13 1.77 14.12
CA ASN A 17 1.99 1.69 12.94
C ASN A 17 1.18 1.51 11.65
N LEU A 18 0.03 0.83 11.68
CA LEU A 18 -0.88 0.70 10.53
C LEU A 18 -1.30 2.06 9.97
N LYS A 19 -1.41 3.11 10.80
CA LYS A 19 -1.84 4.45 10.38
C LYS A 19 -0.78 5.20 9.57
N GLN A 20 0.49 4.87 9.76
CA GLN A 20 1.65 5.52 9.13
C GLN A 20 2.32 4.60 8.11
N LEU A 21 1.76 3.40 7.88
CA LEU A 21 2.41 2.30 7.18
C LEU A 21 2.84 2.65 5.75
N PHE A 22 2.10 3.55 5.10
CA PHE A 22 2.35 4.01 3.73
C PHE A 22 2.99 5.40 3.67
N ASP A 23 3.30 6.01 4.82
CA ASP A 23 3.96 7.31 4.87
C ASP A 23 5.42 7.16 4.40
N PRO A 24 5.91 8.06 3.52
CA PRO A 24 7.30 8.02 3.09
C PRO A 24 8.27 8.07 4.28
N PHE A 25 9.30 7.23 4.24
CA PHE A 25 10.36 7.10 5.24
C PHE A 25 9.92 6.50 6.59
N PHE A 26 8.64 6.17 6.78
CA PHE A 26 8.22 5.47 7.99
C PHE A 26 8.84 4.06 8.05
N THR A 27 9.44 3.71 9.19
CA THR A 27 10.01 2.39 9.43
C THR A 27 10.11 2.11 10.92
N THR A 28 9.85 0.86 11.31
CA THR A 28 10.11 0.35 12.67
C THR A 28 11.48 -0.32 12.79
N LYS A 29 12.19 -0.50 11.66
CA LYS A 29 13.54 -1.05 11.65
C LYS A 29 14.53 -0.03 12.22
N GLU A 30 15.61 -0.54 12.80
CA GLU A 30 16.72 0.27 13.29
C GLU A 30 17.32 1.17 12.20
N VAL A 31 17.95 2.25 12.65
CA VAL A 31 18.65 3.20 11.76
C VAL A 31 19.66 2.46 10.88
N GLY A 32 19.61 2.74 9.57
CA GLY A 32 20.48 2.12 8.58
C GLY A 32 20.07 0.73 8.11
N LYS A 33 18.98 0.14 8.63
CA LYS A 33 18.45 -1.18 8.19
C LYS A 33 17.32 -1.09 7.17
N GLY A 34 16.96 0.12 6.74
CA GLY A 34 15.96 0.35 5.72
C GLY A 34 15.72 1.84 5.51
N THR A 35 15.18 2.19 4.35
CA THR A 35 14.84 3.58 3.99
C THR A 35 13.40 3.95 4.33
N GLY A 36 12.53 2.97 4.59
CA GLY A 36 11.10 3.20 4.82
C GLY A 36 10.32 3.62 3.57
N LEU A 37 10.84 3.36 2.35
CA LEU A 37 10.22 3.82 1.10
C LEU A 37 9.40 2.75 0.36
N GLY A 38 9.54 1.47 0.71
CA GLY A 38 8.94 0.39 -0.08
C GLY A 38 7.41 0.52 -0.20
N LEU A 39 6.72 0.67 0.93
CA LEU A 39 5.26 0.73 0.95
C LEU A 39 4.71 2.05 0.41
N SER A 40 5.40 3.18 0.61
CA SER A 40 5.00 4.45 -0.01
C SER A 40 5.09 4.41 -1.54
N ILE A 41 6.11 3.73 -2.07
CA ILE A 41 6.24 3.50 -3.53
C ILE A 41 5.12 2.59 -4.03
N CYS A 42 4.83 1.48 -3.34
CA CYS A 42 3.71 0.61 -3.68
C CYS A 42 2.37 1.36 -3.69
N HIS A 43 2.12 2.19 -2.67
CA HIS A 43 0.92 3.02 -2.60
C HIS A 43 0.80 3.96 -3.80
N GLY A 44 1.89 4.66 -4.17
CA GLY A 44 1.92 5.52 -5.36
C GLY A 44 1.61 4.76 -6.66
N ILE A 45 2.27 3.61 -6.88
CA ILE A 45 2.06 2.77 -8.07
C ILE A 45 0.60 2.31 -8.17
N ILE A 46 0.04 1.78 -7.07
CA ILE A 46 -1.33 1.27 -7.07
C ILE A 46 -2.35 2.40 -7.30
N LEU A 47 -2.15 3.58 -6.70
CA LEU A 47 -2.99 4.75 -6.96
C LEU A 47 -2.92 5.22 -8.42
N GLN A 48 -1.73 5.22 -9.04
CA GLN A 48 -1.56 5.55 -10.47
C GLN A 48 -2.36 4.60 -11.36
N HIS A 49 -2.51 3.34 -10.95
CA HIS A 49 -3.37 2.36 -11.61
C HIS A 49 -4.85 2.43 -11.19
N ARG A 50 -5.27 3.53 -10.53
CA ARG A 50 -6.64 3.75 -10.02
C ARG A 50 -7.10 2.65 -9.07
N GLY A 51 -6.15 2.03 -8.40
CA GLY A 51 -6.36 0.97 -7.44
C GLY A 51 -6.32 1.45 -6.00
N ASN A 52 -6.41 0.48 -5.10
CA ASN A 52 -6.26 0.69 -3.67
C ASN A 52 -5.32 -0.36 -3.08
N ILE A 53 -4.55 0.02 -2.06
CA ILE A 53 -3.74 -0.89 -1.26
C ILE A 53 -3.94 -0.59 0.22
N TYR A 54 -4.15 -1.63 1.01
CA TYR A 54 -4.32 -1.52 2.46
C TYR A 54 -3.77 -2.76 3.17
N ALA A 55 -3.61 -2.67 4.48
CA ALA A 55 -3.10 -3.77 5.30
C ALA A 55 -4.04 -4.07 6.47
N GLU A 56 -4.25 -5.35 6.71
CA GLU A 56 -4.92 -5.88 7.89
C GLU A 56 -3.89 -6.67 8.70
N SER A 57 -3.82 -6.42 10.00
CA SER A 57 -2.86 -7.12 10.86
C SER A 57 -3.27 -7.08 12.32
N GLU A 58 -2.91 -8.15 13.03
CA GLU A 58 -3.00 -8.26 14.49
C GLU A 58 -1.65 -8.77 15.01
N LEU A 59 -1.21 -8.22 16.15
CA LEU A 59 0.03 -8.66 16.78
C LEU A 59 -0.02 -10.16 17.11
N GLY A 60 1.01 -10.88 16.69
CA GLY A 60 1.15 -12.33 16.87
C GLY A 60 0.40 -13.19 15.85
N LYS A 61 -0.27 -12.60 14.84
CA LYS A 61 -1.04 -13.34 13.81
C LYS A 61 -0.57 -13.08 12.37
N GLY A 62 0.53 -12.36 12.19
CA GLY A 62 1.02 -11.94 10.87
C GLY A 62 0.31 -10.70 10.32
N ALA A 63 0.62 -10.38 9.08
CA ALA A 63 0.00 -9.30 8.33
C ALA A 63 -0.54 -9.81 6.99
N THR A 64 -1.60 -9.16 6.50
CA THR A 64 -2.11 -9.33 5.15
C THR A 64 -2.14 -7.99 4.46
N PHE A 65 -1.45 -7.86 3.34
CA PHE A 65 -1.50 -6.72 2.44
C PHE A 65 -2.44 -7.04 1.29
N ILE A 66 -3.38 -6.15 1.00
CA ILE A 66 -4.43 -6.34 0.01
C ILE A 66 -4.27 -5.26 -1.06
N VAL A 67 -4.17 -5.69 -2.31
CA VAL A 67 -4.14 -4.83 -3.50
C VAL A 67 -5.41 -5.06 -4.30
N GLU A 68 -6.08 -3.98 -4.68
CA GLU A 68 -7.31 -3.99 -5.48
C GLU A 68 -7.11 -3.11 -6.72
N LEU A 69 -7.34 -3.69 -7.90
CA LEU A 69 -7.23 -2.99 -9.18
C LEU A 69 -8.54 -3.11 -9.98
N PRO A 70 -8.97 -2.06 -10.70
CA PRO A 70 -10.09 -2.16 -11.63
C PRO A 70 -9.74 -3.08 -12.81
N ILE A 71 -10.72 -3.84 -13.33
CA ILE A 71 -10.53 -4.70 -14.52
C ILE A 71 -10.64 -3.88 -15.80
N ASN A 72 -11.57 -2.92 -15.81
CA ASN A 72 -11.69 -1.88 -16.83
C ASN A 72 -11.51 -0.54 -16.12
N PRO A 73 -10.33 0.09 -16.17
CA PRO A 73 -10.20 1.46 -15.72
C PRO A 73 -11.14 2.33 -16.57
N PRO A 74 -11.82 3.34 -15.98
CA PRO A 74 -12.53 4.33 -16.77
C PRO A 74 -11.55 4.95 -17.78
N GLU A 75 -11.98 5.20 -19.02
CA GLU A 75 -11.15 5.91 -19.99
C GLU A 75 -10.60 7.20 -19.38
N GLU A 76 -9.33 7.51 -19.67
CA GLU A 76 -8.79 8.84 -19.40
C GLU A 76 -9.60 9.81 -20.25
N THR A 77 -10.48 10.58 -19.61
CA THR A 77 -10.98 11.80 -20.23
C THR A 77 -9.81 12.76 -20.26
N ASP A 78 -9.21 12.94 -21.43
CA ASP A 78 -8.22 13.97 -21.71
C ASP A 78 -8.88 15.36 -21.51
N GLU A 79 -9.05 15.79 -20.26
CA GLU A 79 -9.36 17.18 -19.93
C GLU A 79 -8.06 17.98 -19.82
N GLU A 80 -7.29 18.02 -20.90
CA GLU A 80 -6.21 18.99 -21.09
C GLU A 80 -6.05 19.25 -22.59
N ASN A 81 -6.88 20.18 -23.09
CA ASN A 81 -6.61 21.09 -24.22
C ASN A 81 -7.90 21.88 -24.53
N ASN A 82 -8.27 22.82 -23.67
CA ASN A 82 -8.98 24.02 -24.11
C ASN A 82 -8.57 25.21 -23.22
N GLU A 83 -7.97 26.19 -23.89
CA GLU A 83 -7.48 27.52 -23.47
C GLU A 83 -6.07 27.62 -22.88
#